data_AF-A0A929VEB1-F1
#
_entry.id   AF-A0A929VEB1-F1
#
_cell.length_a   1.000
_cell.length_b   1.000
_cell.length_c   1.000
_cell.angle_alpha   90.00
_cell.angle_beta   90.00
_cell.angle_gamma   90.00
#
_symmetry.space_group_name_H-M   'P 1'
#
loop_
_entity.id
_entity.type
_entity.pdbx_description
1 polymer ?
#
loop_
_entity_poly.entity_id
_entity_poly.type
_entity_poly.pdbx_seq_one_letter_code
_entity_poly.pdbx_strand_id
1 'polypeptide(L)'
;MERNLVKTANQTRFLKENKILFSGLIYLVILLIINIFILSFNSHAMDPTLSVTFDRNEFDYNFYSVDVVNTSERYNWAKLTVKTNAPAGYTTTISANSDETALKHIDNTISTKISSITSPIAHDDWIPKNTWAYQLENQNSYMPIPKESEPKALVATNKASDSVPNENNFRVVVRASTDLMPGIYRSSLILSTVINPFETAAYLTTGDDFQAKLSELTTDKTKIKLIRRASALPAASTNVININDPTKPFYEIKAWWDPVLRHLFFYTTADKIYFHEDSKNTFKDLSELNLIDLDSFDAKYAKDMSYMFAGLRSYSNIKTENLNAQSVTNMRGIFRDNQRMSDISMAGFNTENVTDMSEMFAGNYEIIGLDLSAMNTKNAKTMKGMFKGINKLGVLKISNFDTSNVTDMSEMFSGMSKVINIMLDNFDTGNVENMSEMFKDCTAIKSLDLNHFNTSKVTNMNSMFSGANELTTLNIASFNTSNVTDMAYMFYKVHGIASLDLGNFNTENVTTMEGMFAEMKRIVNIYITNFKTPKLTNVSKMFVRFDPANPTITSGTDKLQRIYAKNDFDISNLTAEGSKNIFDRRRILRGGKNSFMPNSANAGPEWLRIDKGISRRGYFTEKN
;
A
#
# COMPACT_ATOMS: atom_id res chain seq x y z
N MET A 1 79.91 -5.45 -8.15
CA MET A 1 78.73 -5.33 -7.24
C MET A 1 78.25 -3.89 -7.10
N GLU A 2 79.14 -2.90 -6.95
CA GLU A 2 78.75 -1.49 -6.71
C GLU A 2 77.95 -0.81 -7.84
N ARG A 3 78.21 -1.13 -9.13
CA ARG A 3 77.43 -0.55 -10.24
C ARG A 3 75.95 -0.96 -10.27
N ASN A 4 75.60 -2.13 -9.71
CA ASN A 4 74.21 -2.57 -9.64
C ASN A 4 73.48 -1.92 -8.46
N LEU A 5 74.17 -1.66 -7.34
CA LEU A 5 73.59 -0.99 -6.17
C LEU A 5 73.18 0.47 -6.46
N VAL A 6 73.96 1.20 -7.27
CA VAL A 6 73.65 2.59 -7.65
C VAL A 6 72.43 2.66 -8.60
N LYS A 7 72.26 1.68 -9.50
CA LYS A 7 71.09 1.60 -10.38
C LYS A 7 69.79 1.36 -9.60
N THR A 8 69.83 0.44 -8.63
CA THR A 8 68.66 0.13 -7.78
C THR A 8 68.32 1.29 -6.83
N ALA A 9 69.32 1.98 -6.27
CA ALA A 9 69.11 3.15 -5.42
C ALA A 9 68.45 4.33 -6.18
N ASN A 10 68.88 4.59 -7.42
CA ASN A 10 68.30 5.66 -8.25
C ASN A 10 66.87 5.33 -8.72
N GLN A 11 66.57 4.07 -9.05
CA GLN A 11 65.18 3.65 -9.34
C GLN A 11 64.26 3.78 -8.12
N THR A 12 64.76 3.40 -6.94
CA THR A 12 63.98 3.49 -5.69
C THR A 12 63.73 4.94 -5.29
N ARG A 13 64.69 5.85 -5.54
CA ARG A 13 64.54 7.29 -5.30
C ARG A 13 63.57 7.96 -6.29
N PHE A 14 63.64 7.60 -7.57
CA PHE A 14 62.68 8.08 -8.60
C PHE A 14 61.23 7.67 -8.27
N LEU A 15 61.02 6.44 -7.79
CA LEU A 15 59.70 5.97 -7.35
C LEU A 15 59.21 6.64 -6.05
N LYS A 16 60.13 7.09 -5.18
CA LYS A 16 59.79 7.82 -3.94
C LYS A 16 59.46 9.29 -4.20
N GLU A 17 60.22 9.97 -5.06
CA GLU A 17 60.02 11.39 -5.39
C GLU A 17 58.77 11.60 -6.26
N ASN A 18 58.40 10.63 -7.12
CA ASN A 18 57.21 10.73 -7.99
C ASN A 18 55.95 10.04 -7.43
N LYS A 19 55.95 9.59 -6.17
CA LYS A 19 54.81 8.87 -5.57
C LYS A 19 53.53 9.70 -5.54
N ILE A 20 53.65 11.01 -5.29
CA ILE A 20 52.51 11.95 -5.26
C ILE A 20 51.99 12.23 -6.67
N LEU A 21 52.88 12.33 -7.66
CA LEU A 21 52.51 12.47 -9.08
C LEU A 21 51.83 11.22 -9.62
N PHE A 22 52.34 10.01 -9.29
CA PHE A 22 51.70 8.75 -9.68
C PHE A 22 50.38 8.51 -8.94
N SER A 23 50.26 8.85 -7.65
CA SER A 23 48.98 8.73 -6.95
C SER A 23 47.96 9.73 -7.48
N GLY A 24 48.38 10.95 -7.81
CA GLY A 24 47.55 11.96 -8.47
C GLY A 24 47.08 11.51 -9.85
N LEU A 25 47.97 10.94 -10.68
CA LEU A 25 47.63 10.43 -12.00
C LEU A 25 46.69 9.22 -11.93
N ILE A 26 46.92 8.29 -10.99
CA ILE A 26 46.03 7.15 -10.73
C ILE A 26 44.66 7.64 -10.25
N TYR A 27 44.61 8.64 -9.36
CA TYR A 27 43.35 9.23 -8.90
C TYR A 27 42.60 9.95 -10.03
N LEU A 28 43.32 10.63 -10.94
CA LEU A 28 42.73 11.28 -12.11
C LEU A 28 42.23 10.25 -13.14
N VAL A 29 42.96 9.14 -13.33
CA VAL A 29 42.55 8.03 -14.19
C VAL A 29 41.36 7.28 -13.57
N ILE A 30 41.33 7.11 -12.25
CA ILE A 30 40.16 6.56 -11.55
C ILE A 30 38.97 7.51 -11.67
N LEU A 31 39.14 8.82 -11.51
CA LEU A 31 38.07 9.80 -11.75
C LEU A 31 37.62 9.85 -13.21
N LEU A 32 38.53 9.66 -14.16
CA LEU A 32 38.21 9.59 -15.58
C LEU A 32 37.47 8.27 -15.90
N ILE A 33 37.91 7.15 -15.35
CA ILE A 33 37.24 5.85 -15.47
C ILE A 33 35.89 5.88 -14.76
N ILE A 34 35.77 6.52 -13.59
CA ILE A 34 34.51 6.73 -12.87
C ILE A 34 33.61 7.67 -13.68
N ASN A 35 34.11 8.75 -14.28
CA ASN A 35 33.32 9.59 -15.18
C ASN A 35 32.90 8.84 -16.44
N ILE A 36 33.77 8.00 -17.02
CA ILE A 36 33.44 7.15 -18.18
C ILE A 36 32.46 6.04 -17.78
N PHE A 37 32.53 5.51 -16.55
CA PHE A 37 31.57 4.56 -15.97
C PHE A 37 30.22 5.24 -15.67
N ILE A 38 30.22 6.44 -15.11
CA ILE A 38 29.02 7.24 -14.83
C ILE A 38 28.38 7.70 -16.16
N LEU A 39 29.17 8.03 -17.18
CA LEU A 39 28.68 8.37 -18.51
C LEU A 39 28.20 7.15 -19.31
N SER A 40 28.71 5.94 -19.05
CA SER A 40 28.23 4.69 -19.69
C SER A 40 27.02 4.06 -19.00
N PHE A 41 26.67 4.50 -17.79
CA PHE A 41 25.39 4.22 -17.12
C PHE A 41 24.39 5.37 -17.18
N ASN A 42 24.62 6.38 -18.03
CA ASN A 42 23.48 6.96 -18.73
C ASN A 42 22.97 5.88 -19.68
N SER A 43 22.23 4.91 -19.14
CA SER A 43 21.32 4.10 -19.95
C SER A 43 20.35 5.11 -20.54
N HIS A 44 20.70 5.68 -21.70
CA HIS A 44 19.75 6.33 -22.56
C HIS A 44 18.57 5.36 -22.61
N ALA A 45 17.40 5.85 -22.19
CA ALA A 45 16.14 5.15 -22.37
C ALA A 45 16.19 4.51 -23.77
N MET A 46 16.18 3.17 -23.84
CA MET A 46 16.16 2.52 -25.15
C MET A 46 14.74 2.74 -25.65
N ASP A 47 14.57 3.82 -26.40
CA ASP A 47 13.31 4.12 -27.06
C ASP A 47 12.81 2.86 -27.79
N PRO A 48 11.49 2.66 -27.88
CA PRO A 48 10.93 1.55 -28.64
C PRO A 48 11.51 1.57 -30.06
N THR A 49 12.28 0.54 -30.37
CA THR A 49 12.94 0.36 -31.66
C THR A 49 12.12 -0.58 -32.51
N LEU A 50 12.10 -0.32 -33.81
CA LEU A 50 11.53 -1.20 -34.82
C LEU A 50 12.50 -1.26 -35.99
N SER A 51 12.99 -2.45 -36.31
CA SER A 51 13.77 -2.70 -37.51
C SER A 51 13.05 -3.71 -38.38
N VAL A 52 12.94 -3.39 -39.67
CA VAL A 52 12.26 -4.22 -40.66
C VAL A 52 13.24 -4.46 -41.81
N THR A 53 13.44 -5.73 -42.15
CA THR A 53 14.24 -6.15 -43.30
C THR A 53 13.36 -6.99 -44.21
N PHE A 54 13.47 -6.72 -45.51
CA PHE A 54 12.80 -7.49 -46.55
C PHE A 54 13.86 -8.02 -47.51
N ASP A 55 13.84 -9.31 -47.79
CA ASP A 55 14.93 -9.99 -48.52
C ASP A 55 14.74 -10.01 -50.05
N ARG A 56 13.62 -9.51 -50.56
CA ARG A 56 13.29 -9.50 -51.99
C ARG A 56 12.52 -8.25 -52.39
N ASN A 57 13.09 -7.42 -53.26
CA ASN A 57 12.45 -6.15 -53.64
C ASN A 57 11.59 -6.24 -54.91
N GLU A 58 11.60 -7.38 -55.62
CA GLU A 58 10.88 -7.54 -56.90
C GLU A 58 10.22 -8.92 -57.02
N PHE A 59 8.99 -8.93 -57.54
CA PHE A 59 8.20 -10.13 -57.84
C PHE A 59 7.79 -10.13 -59.32
N ASP A 60 8.77 -10.26 -60.21
CA ASP A 60 8.48 -10.35 -61.64
C ASP A 60 7.99 -11.74 -62.03
N TYR A 61 6.86 -11.79 -62.72
CA TYR A 61 6.30 -13.02 -63.28
C TYR A 61 6.38 -12.97 -64.79
N ASN A 62 7.40 -13.64 -65.35
CA ASN A 62 7.55 -13.83 -66.78
C ASN A 62 6.83 -15.12 -67.22
N PHE A 63 5.81 -14.97 -68.06
CA PHE A 63 5.07 -16.09 -68.64
C PHE A 63 5.51 -16.33 -70.08
N TYR A 64 6.04 -17.51 -70.37
CA TYR A 64 6.34 -17.96 -71.73
C TYR A 64 5.10 -18.61 -72.34
N SER A 65 5.08 -18.80 -73.67
CA SER A 65 3.94 -19.39 -74.38
C SER A 65 3.51 -20.76 -73.82
N VAL A 66 4.46 -21.57 -73.33
CA VAL A 66 4.18 -22.86 -72.70
C VAL A 66 3.43 -22.72 -71.36
N ASP A 67 3.69 -21.65 -70.60
CA ASP A 67 3.03 -21.39 -69.32
C ASP A 67 1.57 -20.97 -69.53
N VAL A 68 1.31 -20.19 -70.58
CA VAL A 68 -0.02 -19.74 -70.99
C VAL A 68 -0.88 -20.94 -71.43
N VAL A 69 -0.32 -21.81 -72.28
CA VAL A 69 -1.03 -23.02 -72.78
C VAL A 69 -1.33 -24.00 -71.65
N ASN A 70 -0.39 -24.23 -70.72
CA ASN A 70 -0.56 -25.17 -69.63
C ASN A 70 -1.32 -24.58 -68.42
N THR A 71 -1.62 -23.28 -68.44
CA THR A 71 -2.22 -22.55 -67.30
C THR A 71 -1.39 -22.70 -66.01
N SER A 72 -0.08 -22.61 -66.16
CA SER A 72 0.90 -22.86 -65.09
C SER A 72 0.73 -21.91 -63.92
N GLU A 73 0.95 -22.44 -62.72
CA GLU A 73 1.09 -21.66 -61.49
C GLU A 73 2.57 -21.38 -61.22
N ARG A 74 2.89 -20.14 -60.85
CA ARG A 74 4.23 -19.70 -60.44
C ARG A 74 4.15 -19.03 -59.08
N TYR A 75 5.16 -19.23 -58.26
CA TYR A 75 5.24 -18.59 -56.95
C TYR A 75 6.64 -18.09 -56.64
N ASN A 76 6.69 -17.08 -55.79
CA ASN A 76 7.91 -16.49 -55.28
C ASN A 76 7.79 -16.30 -53.77
N TRP A 77 8.77 -16.80 -53.02
CA TRP A 77 8.89 -16.58 -51.58
C TRP A 77 9.62 -15.27 -51.29
N ALA A 78 9.17 -14.58 -50.26
CA ALA A 78 9.89 -13.50 -49.63
C ALA A 78 9.81 -13.62 -48.11
N LYS A 79 10.85 -13.13 -47.45
CA LYS A 79 10.99 -13.12 -46.01
C LYS A 79 10.94 -11.70 -45.50
N LEU A 80 10.01 -11.47 -44.58
CA LEU A 80 9.94 -10.26 -43.78
C LEU A 80 10.51 -10.54 -42.39
N THR A 81 11.64 -9.92 -42.07
CA THR A 81 12.27 -10.02 -40.75
C THR A 81 11.97 -8.74 -39.95
N VAL A 82 11.34 -8.87 -38.80
CA VAL A 82 11.03 -7.74 -37.91
C VAL A 82 11.64 -7.98 -36.53
N LYS A 83 12.33 -6.97 -36.01
CA LYS A 83 12.82 -6.94 -34.63
C LYS A 83 12.31 -5.69 -33.93
N THR A 84 11.75 -5.86 -32.74
CA THR A 84 11.35 -4.76 -31.87
C THR A 84 11.60 -5.10 -30.40
N ASN A 85 11.99 -4.11 -29.61
CA ASN A 85 12.00 -4.19 -28.14
C ASN A 85 10.69 -3.65 -27.51
N ALA A 86 9.71 -3.25 -28.33
CA ALA A 86 8.46 -2.68 -27.83
C ALA A 86 7.62 -3.75 -27.10
N PRO A 87 7.12 -3.48 -25.87
CA PRO A 87 6.37 -4.46 -25.08
C PRO A 87 5.09 -4.95 -25.76
N ALA A 88 4.50 -4.12 -26.62
CA ALA A 88 3.26 -4.43 -27.35
C ALA A 88 3.47 -5.26 -28.61
N GLY A 89 4.72 -5.47 -29.03
CA GLY A 89 5.04 -6.02 -30.34
C GLY A 89 4.73 -5.05 -31.48
N TYR A 90 4.37 -5.59 -32.64
CA TYR A 90 4.15 -4.84 -33.87
C TYR A 90 3.00 -5.45 -34.69
N THR A 91 2.49 -4.66 -35.63
CA THR A 91 1.59 -5.12 -36.69
C THR A 91 2.20 -4.76 -38.05
N THR A 92 2.34 -5.75 -38.92
CA THR A 92 2.61 -5.54 -40.35
C THR A 92 1.33 -5.70 -41.13
N THR A 93 1.05 -4.73 -42.01
CA THR A 93 -0.04 -4.77 -42.97
C THR A 93 0.48 -4.96 -44.39
N ILE A 94 -0.35 -5.52 -45.27
CA ILE A 94 -0.10 -5.70 -46.70
C ILE A 94 -1.22 -5.06 -47.52
N SER A 95 -0.86 -4.40 -48.61
CA SER A 95 -1.77 -3.92 -49.66
C SER A 95 -1.06 -3.83 -51.00
N ALA A 96 -1.82 -3.63 -52.08
CA ALA A 96 -1.30 -3.04 -53.30
C ALA A 96 -0.96 -1.55 -53.07
N ASN A 97 -0.21 -0.96 -54.01
CA ASN A 97 0.10 0.47 -54.04
C ASN A 97 -0.98 1.34 -54.70
N SER A 98 -2.15 0.75 -55.00
CA SER A 98 -3.35 1.42 -55.46
C SER A 98 -4.57 0.52 -55.21
N ASP A 99 -5.78 1.03 -55.42
CA ASP A 99 -7.01 0.21 -55.41
C ASP A 99 -7.11 -0.76 -56.59
N GLU A 100 -6.27 -0.58 -57.62
CA GLU A 100 -6.11 -1.54 -58.70
C GLU A 100 -5.14 -2.65 -58.26
N THR A 101 -5.72 -3.78 -57.85
CA THR A 101 -4.97 -4.92 -57.32
C THR A 101 -4.51 -5.90 -58.40
N ALA A 102 -4.78 -5.66 -59.68
CA ALA A 102 -4.36 -6.58 -60.74
C ALA A 102 -2.89 -6.40 -61.14
N LEU A 103 -2.20 -7.50 -61.49
CA LEU A 103 -0.91 -7.41 -62.17
C LEU A 103 -1.12 -6.88 -63.59
N LYS A 104 -0.29 -5.93 -64.02
CA LYS A 104 -0.32 -5.33 -65.35
C LYS A 104 0.87 -5.80 -66.16
N HIS A 105 0.67 -5.98 -67.46
CA HIS A 105 1.77 -6.25 -68.37
C HIS A 105 2.73 -5.05 -68.43
N ILE A 106 4.05 -5.29 -68.53
CA ILE A 106 5.05 -4.20 -68.57
C ILE A 106 4.98 -3.37 -69.86
N ASP A 107 4.49 -3.96 -70.95
CA ASP A 107 4.10 -3.22 -72.16
C ASP A 107 2.70 -2.66 -71.97
N ASN A 108 2.61 -1.35 -71.78
CA ASN A 108 1.38 -0.61 -71.52
C ASN A 108 0.38 -0.63 -72.68
N THR A 109 0.77 -1.12 -73.86
CA THR A 109 -0.15 -1.32 -75.00
C THR A 109 -1.01 -2.59 -74.85
N ILE A 110 -0.58 -3.52 -73.98
CA ILE A 110 -1.29 -4.77 -73.69
C ILE A 110 -2.24 -4.55 -72.50
N SER A 111 -3.54 -4.74 -72.74
CA SER A 111 -4.61 -4.48 -71.76
C SER A 111 -4.96 -5.68 -70.87
N THR A 112 -4.38 -6.87 -71.13
CA THR A 112 -4.61 -8.06 -70.32
C THR A 112 -4.03 -7.87 -68.91
N LYS A 113 -4.78 -8.32 -67.91
CA LYS A 113 -4.44 -8.22 -66.49
C LYS A 113 -4.66 -9.55 -65.79
N ILE A 114 -3.91 -9.75 -64.70
CA ILE A 114 -4.11 -10.90 -63.80
C ILE A 114 -4.74 -10.37 -62.51
N SER A 115 -5.97 -10.78 -62.22
CA SER A 115 -6.76 -10.19 -61.12
C SER A 115 -6.41 -10.82 -59.77
N SER A 116 -6.55 -10.08 -58.67
CA SER A 116 -6.52 -10.75 -57.35
C SER A 116 -7.67 -11.77 -57.25
N ILE A 117 -7.46 -12.86 -56.51
CA ILE A 117 -8.59 -13.70 -56.07
C ILE A 117 -9.60 -12.86 -55.26
N THR A 118 -10.87 -13.26 -55.28
CA THR A 118 -11.97 -12.50 -54.65
C THR A 118 -12.33 -12.99 -53.25
N SER A 119 -11.87 -14.18 -52.87
CA SER A 119 -12.12 -14.80 -51.56
C SER A 119 -10.98 -15.76 -51.21
N PRO A 120 -10.74 -16.05 -49.91
CA PRO A 120 -9.71 -17.01 -49.51
C PRO A 120 -9.92 -18.40 -50.11
N ILE A 121 -8.82 -19.08 -50.46
CA ILE A 121 -8.83 -20.41 -51.08
C ILE A 121 -7.90 -21.33 -50.29
N ALA A 122 -8.30 -22.58 -50.06
CA ALA A 122 -7.47 -23.53 -49.33
C ALA A 122 -6.13 -23.79 -50.06
N HIS A 123 -5.05 -24.00 -49.30
CA HIS A 123 -3.70 -24.20 -49.84
C HIS A 123 -3.59 -25.37 -50.82
N ASP A 124 -4.38 -26.42 -50.60
CA ASP A 124 -4.36 -27.67 -51.38
C ASP A 124 -5.07 -27.52 -52.74
N ASP A 125 -5.77 -26.40 -52.97
CA ASP A 125 -6.43 -26.08 -54.22
C ASP A 125 -5.56 -25.15 -55.08
N TRP A 126 -5.62 -25.32 -56.40
CA TRP A 126 -5.05 -24.35 -57.33
C TRP A 126 -5.85 -23.05 -57.28
N ILE A 127 -5.18 -21.89 -57.23
CA ILE A 127 -5.88 -20.61 -57.38
C ILE A 127 -6.55 -20.55 -58.77
N PRO A 128 -7.64 -19.79 -58.97
CA PRO A 128 -8.33 -19.69 -60.24
C PRO A 128 -7.39 -19.24 -61.37
N LYS A 129 -7.66 -19.69 -62.60
CA LYS A 129 -6.92 -19.22 -63.78
C LYS A 129 -7.03 -17.68 -63.89
N ASN A 130 -5.98 -17.05 -64.39
CA ASN A 130 -5.89 -15.59 -64.51
C ASN A 130 -5.99 -14.83 -63.18
N THR A 131 -5.55 -15.44 -62.07
CA THR A 131 -5.52 -14.78 -60.76
C THR A 131 -4.19 -14.85 -60.05
N TRP A 132 -4.03 -13.97 -59.05
CA TRP A 132 -2.93 -14.01 -58.11
C TRP A 132 -3.39 -13.78 -56.67
N ALA A 133 -2.56 -14.24 -55.74
CA ALA A 133 -2.84 -14.23 -54.31
C ALA A 133 -1.53 -14.21 -53.51
N TYR A 134 -1.63 -13.94 -52.21
CA TYR A 134 -0.52 -14.13 -51.28
C TYR A 134 -0.86 -15.20 -50.23
N GLN A 135 0.15 -15.78 -49.60
CA GLN A 135 -0.02 -16.74 -48.51
C GLN A 135 1.16 -16.65 -47.55
N LEU A 136 0.87 -16.63 -46.25
CA LEU A 136 1.88 -16.81 -45.20
C LEU A 136 2.21 -18.30 -45.03
N GLU A 137 3.48 -18.62 -44.76
CA GLU A 137 3.96 -20.01 -44.62
C GLU A 137 3.14 -20.82 -43.60
N ASN A 138 2.69 -20.18 -42.52
CA ASN A 138 1.94 -20.82 -41.44
C ASN A 138 0.41 -20.74 -41.62
N GLN A 139 -0.10 -20.28 -42.76
CA GLN A 139 -1.54 -20.19 -43.06
C GLN A 139 -1.94 -21.18 -44.15
N ASN A 140 -3.05 -21.90 -43.94
CA ASN A 140 -3.54 -22.92 -44.88
C ASN A 140 -4.40 -22.35 -46.02
N SER A 141 -4.29 -21.05 -46.33
CA SER A 141 -5.11 -20.43 -47.37
C SER A 141 -4.38 -19.34 -48.15
N TYR A 142 -4.64 -19.27 -49.45
CA TYR A 142 -4.34 -18.13 -50.30
C TYR A 142 -5.33 -17.01 -50.03
N MET A 143 -4.81 -15.79 -49.91
CA MET A 143 -5.57 -14.60 -49.57
C MET A 143 -5.60 -13.61 -50.76
N PRO A 144 -6.73 -12.91 -50.98
CA PRO A 144 -6.82 -11.79 -51.91
C PRO A 144 -5.75 -10.73 -51.64
N ILE A 145 -5.17 -10.16 -52.69
CA ILE A 145 -4.33 -8.96 -52.56
C ILE A 145 -5.21 -7.79 -52.13
N PRO A 146 -4.96 -7.16 -50.96
CA PRO A 146 -5.79 -6.06 -50.49
C PRO A 146 -5.56 -4.79 -51.30
N LYS A 147 -6.60 -3.97 -51.41
CA LYS A 147 -6.51 -2.63 -52.01
C LYS A 147 -5.71 -1.68 -51.11
N GLU A 148 -5.18 -0.60 -51.69
CA GLU A 148 -4.53 0.46 -50.91
C GLU A 148 -5.50 1.11 -49.91
N SER A 149 -6.77 1.32 -50.29
CA SER A 149 -7.81 1.84 -49.40
C SER A 149 -8.21 0.90 -48.25
N GLU A 150 -7.84 -0.39 -48.33
CA GLU A 150 -8.25 -1.42 -47.37
C GLU A 150 -7.10 -2.39 -47.06
N PRO A 151 -5.97 -1.92 -46.50
CA PRO A 151 -4.85 -2.79 -46.15
C PRO A 151 -5.27 -3.85 -45.12
N LYS A 152 -4.68 -5.05 -45.19
CA LYS A 152 -4.97 -6.14 -44.26
C LYS A 152 -3.77 -6.47 -43.40
N ALA A 153 -4.02 -6.86 -42.16
CA ALA A 153 -2.96 -7.35 -41.28
C ALA A 153 -2.37 -8.64 -41.86
N LEU A 154 -1.06 -8.60 -42.12
CA LEU A 154 -0.26 -9.76 -42.50
C LEU A 154 0.21 -10.48 -41.23
N VAL A 155 0.78 -9.76 -40.27
CA VAL A 155 1.31 -10.30 -39.01
C VAL A 155 0.98 -9.33 -37.90
N ALA A 156 0.54 -9.84 -36.75
CA ALA A 156 0.38 -9.06 -35.52
C ALA A 156 0.96 -9.85 -34.35
N THR A 157 1.82 -9.20 -33.56
CA THR A 157 2.40 -9.76 -32.33
C THR A 157 1.92 -8.98 -31.13
N ASN A 158 2.06 -9.51 -29.91
CA ASN A 158 1.60 -8.87 -28.67
C ASN A 158 2.70 -8.77 -27.60
N LYS A 159 3.95 -8.98 -28.00
CA LYS A 159 5.13 -8.92 -27.15
C LYS A 159 6.34 -8.43 -27.95
N ALA A 160 7.36 -7.95 -27.24
CA ALA A 160 8.68 -7.70 -27.83
C ALA A 160 9.20 -8.95 -28.57
N SER A 161 10.03 -8.74 -29.59
CA SER A 161 10.73 -9.85 -30.23
C SER A 161 11.61 -10.58 -29.21
N ASP A 162 11.71 -11.90 -29.36
CA ASP A 162 12.68 -12.66 -28.59
C ASP A 162 14.12 -12.28 -29.04
N SER A 163 15.15 -12.92 -28.51
CA SER A 163 16.55 -12.58 -28.85
C SER A 163 16.84 -12.65 -30.35
N VAL A 164 16.10 -13.50 -31.07
CA VAL A 164 16.12 -13.66 -32.53
C VAL A 164 14.96 -12.87 -33.15
N PRO A 165 15.18 -12.13 -34.25
CA PRO A 165 14.11 -11.44 -34.98
C PRO A 165 12.99 -12.38 -35.42
N ASN A 166 11.77 -11.86 -35.50
CA ASN A 166 10.64 -12.62 -36.03
C ASN A 166 10.74 -12.69 -37.56
N GLU A 167 10.85 -13.90 -38.11
CA GLU A 167 10.84 -14.15 -39.54
C GLU A 167 9.44 -14.55 -40.00
N ASN A 168 8.88 -13.79 -40.94
CA ASN A 168 7.58 -14.04 -41.53
C ASN A 168 7.75 -14.30 -43.02
N ASN A 169 7.77 -15.57 -43.39
CA ASN A 169 7.83 -15.98 -44.78
C ASN A 169 6.43 -15.91 -45.38
N PHE A 170 6.31 -15.25 -46.53
CA PHE A 170 5.12 -15.32 -47.35
C PHE A 170 5.51 -15.56 -48.80
N ARG A 171 4.58 -16.15 -49.54
CA ARG A 171 4.70 -16.31 -50.98
C ARG A 171 3.61 -15.55 -51.69
N VAL A 172 3.95 -15.05 -52.86
CA VAL A 172 2.99 -14.56 -53.84
C VAL A 172 2.87 -15.62 -54.93
N VAL A 173 1.64 -15.95 -55.30
CA VAL A 173 1.32 -17.01 -56.26
C VAL A 173 0.49 -16.41 -57.38
N VAL A 174 0.81 -16.78 -58.62
CA VAL A 174 0.17 -16.27 -59.84
C VAL A 174 -0.11 -17.44 -60.76
N ARG A 175 -1.31 -17.48 -61.36
CA ARG A 175 -1.70 -18.52 -62.30
C ARG A 175 -2.11 -17.95 -63.64
N ALA A 176 -1.47 -18.46 -64.70
CA ALA A 176 -1.75 -18.07 -66.07
C ALA A 176 -3.14 -18.56 -66.54
N SER A 177 -3.61 -17.97 -67.63
CA SER A 177 -4.76 -18.45 -68.41
C SER A 177 -4.38 -18.51 -69.88
N THR A 178 -5.18 -19.23 -70.68
CA THR A 178 -4.95 -19.36 -72.13
C THR A 178 -5.10 -18.04 -72.88
N ASP A 179 -5.75 -17.05 -72.29
CA ASP A 179 -6.04 -15.74 -72.88
C ASP A 179 -4.98 -14.68 -72.51
N LEU A 180 -3.98 -15.06 -71.70
CA LEU A 180 -2.91 -14.18 -71.26
C LEU A 180 -1.85 -14.01 -72.35
N MET A 181 -1.45 -12.78 -72.66
CA MET A 181 -0.29 -12.56 -73.53
C MET A 181 1.01 -12.94 -72.82
N PRO A 182 1.94 -13.68 -73.47
CA PRO A 182 3.27 -13.95 -72.91
C PRO A 182 4.03 -12.66 -72.62
N GLY A 183 4.78 -12.64 -71.53
CA GLY A 183 5.56 -11.49 -71.09
C GLY A 183 5.56 -11.30 -69.59
N ILE A 184 6.04 -10.15 -69.14
CA ILE A 184 6.24 -9.84 -67.72
C ILE A 184 5.03 -9.08 -67.20
N TYR A 185 4.48 -9.56 -66.08
CA TYR A 185 3.41 -8.89 -65.34
C TYR A 185 3.93 -8.43 -63.98
N ARG A 186 3.61 -7.19 -63.60
CA ARG A 186 4.09 -6.54 -62.37
C ARG A 186 2.97 -5.79 -61.65
N SER A 187 3.09 -5.75 -60.33
CA SER A 187 2.41 -4.80 -59.43
C SER A 187 3.33 -4.51 -58.25
N SER A 188 3.01 -3.50 -57.46
CA SER A 188 3.77 -3.16 -56.25
C SER A 188 2.92 -3.47 -55.02
N LEU A 189 3.52 -4.20 -54.07
CA LEU A 189 2.96 -4.45 -52.76
C LEU A 189 3.59 -3.48 -51.75
N ILE A 190 2.77 -2.94 -50.86
CA ILE A 190 3.20 -2.13 -49.72
C ILE A 190 3.10 -3.00 -48.48
N LEU A 191 4.21 -3.11 -47.75
CA LEU A 191 4.27 -3.67 -46.41
C LEU A 191 4.52 -2.54 -45.42
N SER A 192 3.57 -2.29 -44.54
CA SER A 192 3.69 -1.25 -43.51
C SER A 192 3.69 -1.89 -42.12
N THR A 193 4.81 -1.74 -41.41
CA THR A 193 5.00 -2.28 -40.06
C THR A 193 5.04 -1.15 -39.05
N VAL A 194 4.18 -1.22 -38.03
CA VAL A 194 4.11 -0.25 -36.95
C VAL A 194 4.16 -0.96 -35.59
N ILE A 195 4.76 -0.31 -34.60
CA ILE A 195 4.69 -0.77 -33.20
C ILE A 195 3.24 -0.66 -32.74
N ASN A 196 2.74 -1.68 -32.04
CA ASN A 196 1.38 -1.62 -31.52
C ASN A 196 1.29 -0.58 -30.40
N PRO A 197 0.17 0.13 -30.21
CA PRO A 197 0.02 1.06 -29.10
C PRO A 197 0.18 0.37 -27.75
N PHE A 198 0.93 0.98 -26.82
CA PHE A 198 0.99 0.57 -25.42
C PHE A 198 1.10 1.77 -24.50
N GLU A 199 0.60 1.59 -23.29
CA GLU A 199 0.77 2.54 -22.20
C GLU A 199 2.21 2.49 -21.69
N THR A 200 2.85 3.65 -21.66
CA THR A 200 4.21 3.82 -21.16
C THR A 200 4.20 4.08 -19.65
N ALA A 201 5.20 3.59 -18.92
CA ALA A 201 5.21 3.69 -17.46
C ALA A 201 6.59 3.97 -16.88
N ALA A 202 6.66 5.00 -16.03
CA ALA A 202 7.78 5.27 -15.17
C ALA A 202 7.56 4.67 -13.78
N TYR A 203 8.63 4.50 -13.01
CA TYR A 203 8.59 3.95 -11.66
C TYR A 203 9.20 4.95 -10.71
N LEU A 204 8.44 5.37 -9.68
CA LEU A 204 8.95 6.24 -8.63
C LEU A 204 9.99 5.48 -7.79
N THR A 205 10.98 6.19 -7.25
CA THR A 205 11.91 5.63 -6.26
C THR A 205 11.18 5.22 -4.96
N THR A 206 11.88 4.53 -4.05
CA THR A 206 11.34 4.19 -2.71
C THR A 206 10.88 5.46 -1.97
N GLY A 207 9.93 5.33 -1.06
CA GLY A 207 9.39 6.52 -0.39
C GLY A 207 10.40 7.24 0.54
N ASP A 208 11.34 6.53 1.16
CA ASP A 208 12.44 7.15 1.92
C ASP A 208 13.42 7.86 0.99
N ASP A 209 13.76 7.28 -0.16
CA ASP A 209 14.64 7.93 -1.15
C ASP A 209 13.97 9.16 -1.77
N PHE A 210 12.66 9.11 -2.00
CA PHE A 210 11.90 10.27 -2.45
C PHE A 210 12.03 11.43 -1.44
N GLN A 211 11.92 11.14 -0.15
CA GLN A 211 12.09 12.13 0.93
C GLN A 211 13.53 12.67 1.02
N ALA A 212 14.54 11.83 0.75
CA ALA A 212 15.94 12.26 0.67
C ALA A 212 16.14 13.22 -0.52
N LYS A 213 15.60 12.86 -1.69
CA LYS A 213 15.62 13.69 -2.90
C LYS A 213 14.89 15.03 -2.75
N LEU A 214 13.79 15.08 -2.00
CA LEU A 214 13.16 16.36 -1.64
C LEU A 214 14.11 17.26 -0.84
N SER A 215 14.94 16.66 0.02
CA SER A 215 15.91 17.39 0.84
C SER A 215 17.11 17.90 0.02
N GLU A 216 17.37 17.30 -1.15
CA GLU A 216 18.34 17.82 -2.13
C GLU A 216 17.79 19.05 -2.88
N LEU A 217 16.46 19.11 -3.10
CA LEU A 217 15.81 20.20 -3.83
C LEU A 217 15.50 21.43 -2.98
N THR A 218 15.23 21.25 -1.68
CA THR A 218 14.88 22.34 -0.77
C THR A 218 15.38 22.09 0.65
N THR A 219 15.88 23.13 1.30
CA THR A 219 16.31 23.10 2.70
C THR A 219 15.14 22.96 3.67
N ASP A 220 13.93 23.32 3.25
CA ASP A 220 12.70 23.18 4.03
C ASP A 220 11.57 22.62 3.16
N LYS A 221 11.47 21.29 3.12
CA LYS A 221 10.40 20.58 2.40
C LYS A 221 9.01 20.80 2.99
N THR A 222 8.91 21.26 4.24
CA THR A 222 7.60 21.59 4.84
C THR A 222 6.92 22.77 4.13
N LYS A 223 7.70 23.55 3.37
CA LYS A 223 7.21 24.65 2.54
C LYS A 223 6.61 24.21 1.22
N ILE A 224 6.65 22.94 0.84
CA ILE A 224 5.99 22.48 -0.39
C ILE A 224 4.48 22.61 -0.20
N LYS A 225 3.84 23.46 -1.02
CA LYS A 225 2.38 23.67 -1.00
C LYS A 225 1.63 22.80 -1.98
N LEU A 226 2.29 22.41 -3.06
CA LEU A 226 1.66 21.71 -4.16
C LEU A 226 2.69 20.81 -4.85
N ILE A 227 2.29 19.58 -5.15
CA ILE A 227 3.05 18.64 -5.99
C ILE A 227 2.26 18.45 -7.27
N ARG A 228 2.84 18.77 -8.43
CA ARG A 228 2.13 18.65 -9.72
C ARG A 228 2.98 18.20 -10.89
N ARG A 229 2.32 17.55 -11.85
CA ARG A 229 2.92 17.26 -13.14
C ARG A 229 3.07 18.54 -13.95
N ALA A 230 4.23 18.72 -14.57
CA ALA A 230 4.48 19.76 -15.56
C ALA A 230 4.24 19.22 -16.98
N SER A 231 3.86 20.10 -17.91
CA SER A 231 3.71 19.75 -19.33
C SER A 231 5.03 19.69 -20.10
N ALA A 232 6.10 20.27 -19.55
CA ALA A 232 7.43 20.31 -20.15
C ALA A 232 8.51 20.48 -19.06
N LEU A 233 9.77 20.23 -19.44
CA LEU A 233 10.93 20.51 -18.59
C LEU A 233 11.13 22.02 -18.37
N PRO A 234 11.71 22.42 -17.23
CA PRO A 234 11.98 23.82 -16.93
C PRO A 234 13.17 24.35 -17.76
N ALA A 235 13.50 25.63 -17.58
CA ALA A 235 14.71 26.21 -18.17
C ALA A 235 15.96 25.43 -17.74
N ALA A 236 16.96 25.34 -18.61
CA ALA A 236 18.18 24.56 -18.36
C ALA A 236 18.99 25.00 -17.13
N SER A 237 18.77 26.22 -16.61
CA SER A 237 19.37 26.74 -15.39
C SER A 237 18.71 26.25 -14.10
N THR A 238 17.53 25.63 -14.18
CA THR A 238 16.82 25.10 -13.02
C THR A 238 17.50 23.83 -12.51
N ASN A 239 17.68 23.72 -11.19
CA ASN A 239 18.17 22.49 -10.57
C ASN A 239 17.10 21.38 -10.70
N VAL A 240 17.38 20.39 -11.55
CA VAL A 240 16.49 19.26 -11.82
C VAL A 240 17.18 17.97 -11.38
N ILE A 241 16.47 17.14 -10.64
CA ILE A 241 16.95 15.82 -10.20
C ILE A 241 16.06 14.70 -10.72
N ASN A 242 16.59 13.48 -10.77
CA ASN A 242 15.82 12.28 -11.08
C ASN A 242 15.24 11.67 -9.79
N ILE A 243 13.93 11.38 -9.79
CA ILE A 243 13.16 10.74 -8.71
C ILE A 243 12.58 9.37 -9.12
N ASN A 244 13.02 8.80 -10.23
CA ASN A 244 12.67 7.44 -10.64
C ASN A 244 13.47 6.37 -9.88
N ASP A 245 12.92 5.16 -9.85
CA ASP A 245 13.62 3.96 -9.40
C ASP A 245 14.86 3.72 -10.30
N PRO A 246 16.07 3.66 -9.73
CA PRO A 246 17.30 3.46 -10.50
C PRO A 246 17.38 2.06 -11.11
N THR A 247 16.63 1.08 -10.60
CA THR A 247 16.56 -0.30 -11.14
C THR A 247 15.62 -0.42 -12.34
N LYS A 248 14.77 0.59 -12.57
CA LYS A 248 13.81 0.66 -13.68
C LYS A 248 13.91 1.98 -14.45
N PRO A 249 15.06 2.29 -15.09
CA PRO A 249 15.36 3.60 -15.65
C PRO A 249 14.69 3.89 -17.00
N PHE A 250 13.77 3.04 -17.47
CA PHE A 250 13.22 3.10 -18.83
C PHE A 250 12.56 4.43 -19.15
N TYR A 251 11.85 5.00 -18.18
CA TYR A 251 11.29 6.34 -18.25
C TYR A 251 11.70 7.12 -17.01
N GLU A 252 12.47 8.19 -17.21
CA GLU A 252 12.90 9.06 -16.12
C GLU A 252 11.71 9.85 -15.55
N ILE A 253 11.78 10.16 -14.26
CA ILE A 253 10.88 11.11 -13.61
C ILE A 253 11.77 12.24 -13.09
N LYS A 254 11.69 13.40 -13.74
CA LYS A 254 12.47 14.59 -13.41
C LYS A 254 11.69 15.47 -12.46
N ALA A 255 12.31 15.97 -11.40
CA ALA A 255 11.67 16.84 -10.42
C ALA A 255 12.51 18.08 -10.12
N TRP A 256 11.83 19.19 -9.82
CA TRP A 256 12.44 20.43 -9.40
C TRP A 256 11.52 21.21 -8.46
N TRP A 257 12.14 22.06 -7.64
CA TRP A 257 11.48 22.91 -6.67
C TRP A 257 11.43 24.35 -7.16
N ASP A 258 10.24 24.96 -7.13
CA ASP A 258 10.05 26.40 -7.33
C ASP A 258 9.82 27.07 -5.97
N PRO A 259 10.78 27.85 -5.43
CA PRO A 259 10.64 28.47 -4.12
C PRO A 259 9.65 29.65 -4.10
N VAL A 260 9.36 30.27 -5.25
CA VAL A 260 8.45 31.42 -5.36
C VAL A 260 7.01 30.94 -5.35
N LEU A 261 6.69 29.98 -6.23
CA LEU A 261 5.37 29.35 -6.27
C LEU A 261 5.16 28.40 -5.10
N ARG A 262 6.26 27.92 -4.50
CA ARG A 262 6.28 26.87 -3.48
C ARG A 262 5.70 25.55 -3.98
N HIS A 263 6.00 25.24 -5.24
CA HIS A 263 5.54 24.05 -5.93
C HIS A 263 6.70 23.09 -6.18
N LEU A 264 6.50 21.81 -5.88
CA LEU A 264 7.32 20.74 -6.41
C LEU A 264 6.71 20.30 -7.74
N PHE A 265 7.48 20.43 -8.81
CA PHE A 265 7.09 19.95 -10.12
C PHE A 265 7.76 18.62 -10.41
N PHE A 266 7.05 17.77 -11.16
CA PHE A 266 7.66 16.60 -11.80
C PHE A 266 7.26 16.50 -13.27
N TYR A 267 8.11 15.85 -14.08
CA TYR A 267 7.90 15.62 -15.50
C TYR A 267 8.38 14.22 -15.87
N THR A 268 7.59 13.53 -16.69
CA THR A 268 7.97 12.28 -17.35
C THR A 268 7.27 12.20 -18.70
N THR A 269 7.91 11.53 -19.67
CA THR A 269 7.29 11.18 -20.96
C THR A 269 6.37 9.97 -20.87
N ALA A 270 6.39 9.24 -19.74
CA ALA A 270 5.51 8.10 -19.52
C ALA A 270 4.05 8.53 -19.28
N ASP A 271 3.11 7.72 -19.74
CA ASP A 271 1.67 7.94 -19.50
C ASP A 271 1.34 7.77 -18.01
N LYS A 272 1.90 6.73 -17.38
CA LYS A 272 1.72 6.40 -15.95
C LYS A 272 3.01 6.46 -15.14
N ILE A 273 2.83 6.63 -13.82
CA ILE A 273 3.87 6.53 -12.80
C ILE A 273 3.43 5.48 -11.78
N TYR A 274 4.15 4.38 -11.69
CA TYR A 274 3.93 3.39 -10.64
C TYR A 274 4.66 3.78 -9.36
N PHE A 275 3.97 3.69 -8.24
CA PHE A 275 4.60 3.71 -6.92
C PHE A 275 5.52 2.49 -6.74
N HIS A 276 6.62 2.68 -6.02
CA HIS A 276 7.54 1.61 -5.66
C HIS A 276 6.88 0.60 -4.70
N GLU A 277 7.39 -0.64 -4.62
CA GLU A 277 6.85 -1.64 -3.68
C GLU A 277 6.93 -1.16 -2.22
N ASP A 278 8.03 -0.48 -1.88
CA ASP A 278 8.23 0.27 -0.64
C ASP A 278 7.98 1.78 -0.86
N SER A 279 6.74 2.21 -0.69
CA SER A 279 6.28 3.59 -0.86
C SER A 279 5.95 4.28 0.47
N LYS A 280 6.43 3.72 1.58
CA LYS A 280 6.26 4.33 2.91
C LYS A 280 6.82 5.74 2.96
N ASN A 281 6.27 6.61 3.80
CA ASN A 281 6.76 7.98 4.03
C ASN A 281 6.80 8.94 2.81
N THR A 282 6.38 8.53 1.60
CA THR A 282 6.60 9.31 0.35
C THR A 282 6.17 10.78 0.47
N PHE A 283 4.97 11.07 0.97
CA PHE A 283 4.47 12.44 1.14
C PHE A 283 4.41 12.87 2.62
N LYS A 284 5.13 12.18 3.50
CA LYS A 284 5.06 12.39 4.95
C LYS A 284 5.62 13.75 5.38
N ASP A 285 4.99 14.34 6.40
CA ASP A 285 5.39 15.57 7.09
C ASP A 285 5.51 16.83 6.20
N LEU A 286 4.87 16.82 5.03
CA LEU A 286 4.76 18.00 4.15
C LEU A 286 3.69 18.96 4.69
N SER A 287 4.03 19.68 5.76
CA SER A 287 3.08 20.41 6.61
C SER A 287 2.23 21.46 5.87
N GLU A 288 2.80 22.20 4.90
CA GLU A 288 2.06 23.21 4.14
C GLU A 288 1.43 22.69 2.83
N LEU A 289 1.50 21.38 2.57
CA LEU A 289 0.94 20.75 1.38
C LEU A 289 -0.58 20.87 1.37
N ASN A 290 -1.15 21.27 0.24
CA ASN A 290 -2.59 21.46 0.05
C ASN A 290 -3.15 20.60 -1.09
N LEU A 291 -2.30 20.15 -2.01
CA LEU A 291 -2.70 19.37 -3.18
C LEU A 291 -1.54 18.52 -3.68
N ILE A 292 -1.85 17.27 -4.02
CA ILE A 292 -0.96 16.37 -4.76
C ILE A 292 -1.71 15.96 -6.03
N ASP A 293 -1.10 16.17 -7.18
CA ASP A 293 -1.55 15.60 -8.45
C ASP A 293 -1.19 14.10 -8.47
N LEU A 294 -2.21 13.26 -8.41
CA LEU A 294 -2.09 11.81 -8.43
C LEU A 294 -2.72 11.18 -9.69
N ASP A 295 -3.13 11.98 -10.68
CA ASP A 295 -3.94 11.49 -11.80
C ASP A 295 -3.21 10.48 -12.68
N SER A 296 -1.88 10.65 -12.84
CA SER A 296 -1.04 9.69 -13.56
C SER A 296 -0.38 8.64 -12.65
N PHE A 297 -0.70 8.60 -11.36
CA PHE A 297 -0.10 7.67 -10.42
C PHE A 297 -0.92 6.40 -10.27
N ASP A 298 -0.24 5.28 -10.08
CA ASP A 298 -0.86 3.98 -9.88
C ASP A 298 -0.10 3.21 -8.78
N ALA A 299 -0.84 2.68 -7.79
CA ALA A 299 -0.31 1.94 -6.65
C ALA A 299 -0.28 0.41 -6.87
N LYS A 300 -0.46 -0.06 -8.11
CA LYS A 300 -0.64 -1.48 -8.46
C LYS A 300 0.43 -2.40 -7.87
N TYR A 301 1.66 -1.92 -7.76
CA TYR A 301 2.80 -2.68 -7.25
C TYR A 301 3.20 -2.30 -5.82
N ALA A 302 2.62 -1.25 -5.24
CA ALA A 302 2.91 -0.84 -3.88
C ALA A 302 2.47 -1.95 -2.91
N LYS A 303 3.38 -2.33 -1.99
CA LYS A 303 3.12 -3.30 -0.91
C LYS A 303 3.06 -2.61 0.43
N ASP A 304 3.99 -1.68 0.66
CA ASP A 304 4.05 -0.85 1.87
C ASP A 304 3.76 0.61 1.52
N MET A 305 2.66 1.14 2.08
CA MET A 305 2.28 2.56 2.00
C MET A 305 2.20 3.19 3.40
N SER A 306 2.90 2.60 4.38
CA SER A 306 2.85 3.08 5.75
C SER A 306 3.29 4.55 5.85
N TYR A 307 2.51 5.32 6.60
CA TYR A 307 2.74 6.75 6.83
C TYR A 307 2.86 7.62 5.56
N MET A 308 2.46 7.13 4.39
CA MET A 308 2.68 7.81 3.12
C MET A 308 2.08 9.22 3.06
N PHE A 309 0.92 9.42 3.68
CA PHE A 309 0.23 10.71 3.78
C PHE A 309 0.06 11.17 5.24
N ALA A 310 1.03 10.85 6.10
CA ALA A 310 1.01 11.24 7.49
C ALA A 310 1.60 12.65 7.73
N GLY A 311 1.11 13.35 8.75
CA GLY A 311 1.66 14.62 9.21
C GLY A 311 1.37 15.83 8.31
N LEU A 312 0.35 15.74 7.46
CA LEU A 312 -0.10 16.82 6.58
C LEU A 312 -0.96 17.81 7.35
N ARG A 313 -0.40 18.98 7.66
CA ARG A 313 -1.08 19.98 8.51
C ARG A 313 -2.04 20.88 7.75
N SER A 314 -1.87 21.02 6.44
CA SER A 314 -2.68 21.94 5.62
C SER A 314 -3.62 21.22 4.65
N TYR A 315 -3.35 19.95 4.32
CA TYR A 315 -4.13 19.18 3.37
C TYR A 315 -5.42 18.64 4.01
N SER A 316 -6.57 19.07 3.52
CA SER A 316 -7.88 18.66 4.07
C SER A 316 -8.58 17.54 3.30
N ASN A 317 -8.25 17.32 2.02
CA ASN A 317 -8.96 16.37 1.15
C ASN A 317 -8.00 15.62 0.23
N ILE A 318 -7.42 14.54 0.74
CA ILE A 318 -6.48 13.69 0.01
C ILE A 318 -7.29 12.78 -0.91
N LYS A 319 -7.14 12.97 -2.22
CA LYS A 319 -7.86 12.18 -3.22
C LYS A 319 -7.08 10.92 -3.55
N THR A 320 -7.63 9.76 -3.22
CA THR A 320 -7.04 8.44 -3.50
C THR A 320 -7.90 7.57 -4.42
N GLU A 321 -8.99 8.13 -4.96
CA GLU A 321 -10.04 7.43 -5.72
C GLU A 321 -9.52 6.64 -6.93
N ASN A 322 -8.43 7.10 -7.54
CA ASN A 322 -7.85 6.49 -8.75
C ASN A 322 -6.62 5.61 -8.48
N LEU A 323 -6.21 5.44 -7.21
CA LEU A 323 -5.04 4.65 -6.87
C LEU A 323 -5.40 3.16 -6.75
N ASN A 324 -4.94 2.35 -7.70
CA ASN A 324 -5.09 0.90 -7.64
C ASN A 324 -4.20 0.28 -6.56
N ALA A 325 -4.68 0.24 -5.31
CA ALA A 325 -3.95 -0.30 -4.16
C ALA A 325 -4.02 -1.85 -4.02
N GLN A 326 -4.30 -2.59 -5.10
CA GLN A 326 -4.58 -4.04 -5.02
C GLN A 326 -3.47 -4.88 -4.38
N SER A 327 -2.20 -4.45 -4.42
CA SER A 327 -1.07 -5.21 -3.87
C SER A 327 -0.67 -4.77 -2.46
N VAL A 328 -1.33 -3.74 -1.91
CA VAL A 328 -0.94 -3.13 -0.64
C VAL A 328 -1.28 -4.07 0.50
N THR A 329 -0.29 -4.40 1.31
CA THR A 329 -0.43 -5.26 2.49
C THR A 329 -0.22 -4.50 3.81
N ASN A 330 0.43 -3.33 3.77
CA ASN A 330 0.69 -2.47 4.92
C ASN A 330 0.19 -1.04 4.68
N MET A 331 -0.82 -0.62 5.46
CA MET A 331 -1.37 0.75 5.46
C MET A 331 -1.19 1.44 6.82
N ARG A 332 -0.21 0.99 7.62
CA ARG A 332 0.02 1.52 8.95
C ARG A 332 0.18 3.04 8.91
N GLY A 333 -0.68 3.75 9.62
CA GLY A 333 -0.60 5.20 9.77
C GLY A 333 -0.65 6.00 8.47
N ILE A 334 -1.18 5.44 7.38
CA ILE A 334 -1.18 6.09 6.05
C ILE A 334 -1.74 7.52 6.09
N PHE A 335 -2.74 7.82 6.93
CA PHE A 335 -3.32 9.16 7.14
C PHE A 335 -3.11 9.70 8.56
N ARG A 336 -2.07 9.29 9.27
CA ARG A 336 -1.85 9.66 10.68
C ARG A 336 -1.52 11.15 10.85
N ASP A 337 -2.01 11.76 11.93
CA ASP A 337 -1.68 13.12 12.39
C ASP A 337 -1.94 14.24 11.35
N ASN A 338 -2.98 14.14 10.52
CA ASN A 338 -3.37 15.21 9.60
C ASN A 338 -4.25 16.25 10.32
N GLN A 339 -3.76 17.49 10.42
CA GLN A 339 -4.35 18.50 11.32
C GLN A 339 -5.59 19.20 10.76
N ARG A 340 -5.86 19.09 9.45
CA ARG A 340 -6.99 19.76 8.78
C ARG A 340 -7.88 18.80 8.00
N MET A 341 -7.64 17.51 8.08
CA MET A 341 -8.50 16.50 7.48
C MET A 341 -9.86 16.51 8.19
N SER A 342 -10.89 17.01 7.51
CA SER A 342 -12.27 17.09 8.02
C SER A 342 -13.10 15.88 7.63
N ASP A 343 -12.78 15.32 6.48
CA ASP A 343 -13.47 14.19 5.87
C ASP A 343 -12.50 13.37 5.03
N ILE A 344 -12.80 12.08 4.90
CA ILE A 344 -12.11 11.17 3.99
C ILE A 344 -13.07 10.07 3.54
N SER A 345 -12.98 9.69 2.26
CA SER A 345 -13.61 8.50 1.71
C SER A 345 -12.54 7.52 1.25
N MET A 346 -12.77 6.23 1.50
CA MET A 346 -11.90 5.14 1.03
C MET A 346 -12.38 4.55 -0.30
N ALA A 347 -13.32 5.20 -1.00
CA ALA A 347 -13.77 4.76 -2.32
C ALA A 347 -12.60 4.65 -3.32
N GLY A 348 -12.60 3.58 -4.13
CA GLY A 348 -11.55 3.31 -5.13
C GLY A 348 -10.24 2.73 -4.56
N PHE A 349 -10.03 2.81 -3.25
CA PHE A 349 -8.83 2.29 -2.59
C PHE A 349 -9.04 0.82 -2.18
N ASN A 350 -8.54 -0.13 -2.98
CA ASN A 350 -8.70 -1.55 -2.67
C ASN A 350 -7.89 -1.94 -1.40
N THR A 351 -8.59 -2.29 -0.32
CA THR A 351 -7.97 -2.71 0.95
C THR A 351 -8.00 -4.23 1.19
N GLU A 352 -8.46 -5.02 0.22
CA GLU A 352 -8.69 -6.47 0.40
C GLU A 352 -7.45 -7.21 0.89
N ASN A 353 -6.25 -6.85 0.40
CA ASN A 353 -5.00 -7.54 0.73
C ASN A 353 -4.27 -6.94 1.94
N VAL A 354 -4.85 -5.91 2.58
CA VAL A 354 -4.21 -5.20 3.70
C VAL A 354 -4.25 -6.06 4.95
N THR A 355 -3.09 -6.26 5.56
CA THR A 355 -2.91 -7.03 6.79
C THR A 355 -2.60 -6.14 8.01
N ASP A 356 -1.98 -4.98 7.81
CA ASP A 356 -1.71 -3.99 8.86
C ASP A 356 -2.49 -2.69 8.59
N MET A 357 -3.52 -2.44 9.41
CA MET A 357 -4.32 -1.22 9.42
C MET A 357 -4.06 -0.38 10.70
N SER A 358 -2.93 -0.60 11.36
CA SER A 358 -2.63 0.07 12.62
C SER A 358 -2.51 1.58 12.42
N GLU A 359 -3.07 2.37 13.33
CA GLU A 359 -2.94 3.83 13.38
C GLU A 359 -3.42 4.57 12.11
N MET A 360 -4.16 3.89 11.21
CA MET A 360 -4.48 4.35 9.86
C MET A 360 -5.01 5.79 9.82
N PHE A 361 -5.89 6.15 10.77
CA PHE A 361 -6.48 7.47 10.96
C PHE A 361 -6.14 8.09 12.31
N ALA A 362 -5.08 7.63 12.98
CA ALA A 362 -4.75 8.13 14.32
C ALA A 362 -4.35 9.62 14.30
N GLY A 363 -4.73 10.37 15.32
CA GLY A 363 -4.32 11.77 15.53
C GLY A 363 -5.00 12.79 14.61
N ASN A 364 -6.06 12.40 13.91
CA ASN A 364 -6.84 13.32 13.07
C ASN A 364 -7.94 14.02 13.88
N TYR A 365 -7.62 15.16 14.48
CA TYR A 365 -8.51 15.90 15.38
C TYR A 365 -9.65 16.67 14.65
N GLU A 366 -9.56 16.88 13.35
CA GLU A 366 -10.58 17.66 12.62
C GLU A 366 -11.64 16.80 11.93
N ILE A 367 -11.48 15.47 11.94
CA ILE A 367 -12.41 14.56 11.28
C ILE A 367 -13.80 14.62 11.92
N ILE A 368 -14.78 14.98 11.10
CA ILE A 368 -16.22 14.98 11.41
C ILE A 368 -17.02 14.01 10.53
N GLY A 369 -16.45 13.59 9.39
CA GLY A 369 -17.04 12.61 8.48
C GLY A 369 -16.01 11.56 8.07
N LEU A 370 -16.40 10.29 8.06
CA LEU A 370 -15.54 9.18 7.67
C LEU A 370 -16.37 8.18 6.87
N ASP A 371 -16.11 8.07 5.57
CA ASP A 371 -16.79 7.09 4.70
C ASP A 371 -15.86 5.90 4.43
N LEU A 372 -16.13 4.81 5.16
CA LEU A 372 -15.36 3.57 5.09
C LEU A 372 -16.14 2.44 4.43
N SER A 373 -17.25 2.76 3.74
CA SER A 373 -18.15 1.76 3.16
C SER A 373 -17.49 0.87 2.09
N ALA A 374 -16.48 1.39 1.39
CA ALA A 374 -15.72 0.67 0.37
C ALA A 374 -14.60 -0.23 0.93
N MET A 375 -14.27 -0.15 2.23
CA MET A 375 -13.18 -0.95 2.80
C MET A 375 -13.56 -2.42 2.90
N ASN A 376 -12.65 -3.27 2.45
CA ASN A 376 -12.62 -4.70 2.74
C ASN A 376 -11.53 -4.98 3.78
N THR A 377 -11.91 -5.48 4.95
CA THR A 377 -11.00 -5.70 6.09
C THR A 377 -10.74 -7.18 6.36
N LYS A 378 -11.22 -8.10 5.51
CA LYS A 378 -11.19 -9.56 5.77
C LYS A 378 -9.79 -10.10 6.08
N ASN A 379 -8.74 -9.53 5.50
CA ASN A 379 -7.36 -9.99 5.67
C ASN A 379 -6.59 -9.21 6.75
N ALA A 380 -7.22 -8.24 7.41
CA ALA A 380 -6.58 -7.45 8.46
C ALA A 380 -6.21 -8.33 9.65
N LYS A 381 -4.95 -8.23 10.09
CA LYS A 381 -4.40 -8.92 11.27
C LYS A 381 -4.30 -8.00 12.48
N THR A 382 -4.08 -6.70 12.25
CA THR A 382 -4.03 -5.70 13.31
C THR A 382 -4.83 -4.46 12.91
N MET A 383 -5.61 -3.94 13.86
CA MET A 383 -6.30 -2.66 13.80
C MET A 383 -5.89 -1.76 14.97
N LYS A 384 -4.69 -2.01 15.53
CA LYS A 384 -4.16 -1.26 16.66
C LYS A 384 -4.23 0.24 16.43
N GLY A 385 -4.91 0.97 17.31
CA GLY A 385 -4.95 2.43 17.26
C GLY A 385 -5.58 3.03 16.00
N MET A 386 -6.32 2.26 15.19
CA MET A 386 -6.79 2.68 13.86
C MET A 386 -7.51 4.05 13.87
N PHE A 387 -8.30 4.33 14.91
CA PHE A 387 -9.05 5.58 15.08
C PHE A 387 -8.57 6.43 16.28
N LYS A 388 -7.38 6.11 16.82
CA LYS A 388 -6.87 6.72 18.04
C LYS A 388 -6.82 8.24 17.93
N GLY A 389 -7.43 8.96 18.86
CA GLY A 389 -7.34 10.41 18.98
C GLY A 389 -8.24 11.20 18.01
N ILE A 390 -9.13 10.54 17.27
CA ILE A 390 -10.16 11.25 16.48
C ILE A 390 -11.16 11.90 17.45
N ASN A 391 -11.08 13.21 17.65
CA ASN A 391 -11.75 13.88 18.76
C ASN A 391 -12.99 14.70 18.37
N LYS A 392 -13.41 14.74 17.10
CA LYS A 392 -14.62 15.49 16.66
C LYS A 392 -15.72 14.62 16.06
N LEU A 393 -15.43 13.37 15.71
CA LEU A 393 -16.40 12.44 15.14
C LEU A 393 -17.46 12.05 16.19
N GLY A 394 -18.73 12.27 15.89
CA GLY A 394 -19.83 11.92 16.78
C GLY A 394 -20.23 10.44 16.71
N VAL A 395 -20.36 9.89 15.50
CA VAL A 395 -20.76 8.49 15.28
C VAL A 395 -19.77 7.83 14.34
N LEU A 396 -19.24 6.67 14.73
CA LEU A 396 -18.37 5.85 13.89
C LEU A 396 -19.16 4.67 13.31
N LYS A 397 -19.28 4.62 11.98
CA LYS A 397 -19.99 3.58 11.23
C LYS A 397 -18.98 2.61 10.60
N ILE A 398 -18.83 1.44 11.21
CA ILE A 398 -17.87 0.40 10.77
C ILE A 398 -18.49 -1.01 10.79
N SER A 399 -19.82 -1.09 10.67
CA SER A 399 -20.53 -2.37 10.66
C SER A 399 -20.19 -3.24 9.44
N ASN A 400 -19.55 -2.70 8.40
CA ASN A 400 -19.07 -3.45 7.24
C ASN A 400 -17.72 -4.15 7.48
N PHE A 401 -17.06 -3.91 8.62
CA PHE A 401 -15.76 -4.51 8.89
C PHE A 401 -15.90 -6.00 9.21
N ASP A 402 -15.18 -6.82 8.46
CA ASP A 402 -14.85 -8.19 8.85
C ASP A 402 -13.59 -8.14 9.73
N THR A 403 -13.74 -8.51 11.00
CA THR A 403 -12.65 -8.52 11.99
C THR A 403 -12.20 -9.93 12.35
N SER A 404 -12.67 -10.97 11.64
CA SER A 404 -12.47 -12.36 12.04
C SER A 404 -10.99 -12.78 12.09
N ASN A 405 -10.10 -12.08 11.38
CA ASN A 405 -8.66 -12.37 11.36
C ASN A 405 -7.82 -11.43 12.23
N VAL A 406 -8.44 -10.47 12.92
CA VAL A 406 -7.73 -9.47 13.75
C VAL A 406 -7.29 -10.08 15.07
N THR A 407 -6.01 -9.94 15.43
CA THR A 407 -5.43 -10.38 16.70
C THR A 407 -5.10 -9.25 17.66
N ASP A 408 -4.89 -8.02 17.17
CA ASP A 408 -4.60 -6.83 17.98
C ASP A 408 -5.60 -5.69 17.69
N MET A 409 -6.39 -5.34 18.71
CA MET A 409 -7.32 -4.19 18.72
C MET A 409 -6.92 -3.15 19.78
N SER A 410 -5.68 -3.22 20.29
CA SER A 410 -5.22 -2.27 21.32
C SER A 410 -5.34 -0.84 20.83
N GLU A 411 -5.77 0.05 21.72
CA GLU A 411 -5.92 1.49 21.47
C GLU A 411 -6.88 1.87 20.31
N MET A 412 -7.63 0.92 19.71
CA MET A 412 -8.35 1.13 18.44
C MET A 412 -9.24 2.38 18.41
N PHE A 413 -9.93 2.68 19.52
CA PHE A 413 -10.78 3.86 19.70
C PHE A 413 -10.26 4.82 20.78
N SER A 414 -9.02 4.63 21.23
CA SER A 414 -8.42 5.40 22.33
C SER A 414 -8.44 6.90 22.03
N GLY A 415 -8.91 7.72 22.96
CA GLY A 415 -8.95 9.17 22.83
C GLY A 415 -10.04 9.72 21.91
N MET A 416 -11.02 8.90 21.47
CA MET A 416 -12.18 9.37 20.71
C MET A 416 -13.16 10.17 21.58
N SER A 417 -12.72 11.32 22.09
CA SER A 417 -13.38 12.03 23.20
C SER A 417 -14.80 12.57 22.92
N LYS A 418 -15.19 12.73 21.64
CA LYS A 418 -16.53 13.19 21.23
C LYS A 418 -17.41 12.09 20.63
N VAL A 419 -16.91 10.87 20.51
CA VAL A 419 -17.72 9.77 19.99
C VAL A 419 -18.83 9.42 20.99
N ILE A 420 -20.07 9.47 20.53
CA ILE A 420 -21.24 9.11 21.32
C ILE A 420 -21.70 7.67 21.02
N ASN A 421 -21.35 7.14 19.85
CA ASN A 421 -21.70 5.78 19.43
C ASN A 421 -20.71 5.21 18.41
N ILE A 422 -20.40 3.91 18.55
CA ILE A 422 -19.57 3.12 17.62
C ILE A 422 -20.38 1.89 17.23
N MET A 423 -20.61 1.69 15.93
CA MET A 423 -21.41 0.57 15.41
C MET A 423 -20.56 -0.71 15.35
N LEU A 424 -20.67 -1.57 16.38
CA LEU A 424 -19.81 -2.75 16.59
C LEU A 424 -20.50 -4.09 16.32
N ASP A 425 -21.73 -4.10 15.81
CA ASP A 425 -22.61 -5.29 15.81
C ASP A 425 -22.03 -6.52 15.09
N ASN A 426 -21.17 -6.32 14.08
CA ASN A 426 -20.60 -7.38 13.25
C ASN A 426 -19.16 -7.77 13.61
N PHE A 427 -18.63 -7.25 14.73
CA PHE A 427 -17.26 -7.58 15.13
C PHE A 427 -17.17 -9.04 15.59
N ASP A 428 -16.38 -9.84 14.88
CA ASP A 428 -15.86 -11.12 15.36
C ASP A 428 -14.53 -10.87 16.09
N THR A 429 -14.52 -11.09 17.40
CA THR A 429 -13.34 -10.89 18.25
C THR A 429 -12.69 -12.21 18.67
N GLY A 430 -13.10 -13.35 18.11
CA GLY A 430 -12.67 -14.68 18.56
C GLY A 430 -11.18 -14.98 18.40
N ASN A 431 -10.48 -14.18 17.58
CA ASN A 431 -9.03 -14.25 17.38
C ASN A 431 -8.23 -13.15 18.10
N VAL A 432 -8.90 -12.21 18.78
CA VAL A 432 -8.24 -11.08 19.43
C VAL A 432 -7.51 -11.52 20.70
N GLU A 433 -6.24 -11.15 20.81
CA GLU A 433 -5.35 -11.45 21.94
C GLU A 433 -5.08 -10.21 22.80
N ASN A 434 -5.17 -9.01 22.22
CA ASN A 434 -4.91 -7.74 22.92
C ASN A 434 -6.04 -6.72 22.71
N MET A 435 -6.65 -6.28 23.80
CA MET A 435 -7.69 -5.23 23.85
C MET A 435 -7.30 -4.07 24.78
N SER A 436 -6.00 -3.94 25.12
CA SER A 436 -5.53 -2.86 25.99
C SER A 436 -5.89 -1.49 25.41
N GLU A 437 -6.35 -0.58 26.26
CA GLU A 437 -6.72 0.80 25.92
C GLU A 437 -7.79 0.97 24.83
N MET A 438 -8.52 -0.09 24.43
CA MET A 438 -9.40 -0.06 23.25
C MET A 438 -10.41 1.10 23.27
N PHE A 439 -11.02 1.41 24.42
CA PHE A 439 -11.97 2.52 24.63
C PHE A 439 -11.44 3.57 25.62
N LYS A 440 -10.13 3.63 25.82
CA LYS A 440 -9.51 4.60 26.73
C LYS A 440 -9.86 6.02 26.30
N ASP A 441 -10.17 6.90 27.23
CA ASP A 441 -10.50 8.32 27.01
C ASP A 441 -11.61 8.57 25.97
N CYS A 442 -12.51 7.58 25.75
CA CYS A 442 -13.78 7.77 25.04
C CYS A 442 -14.77 8.54 25.92
N THR A 443 -14.48 9.82 26.19
CA THR A 443 -15.11 10.56 27.29
C THR A 443 -16.62 10.80 27.15
N ALA A 444 -17.16 10.82 25.92
CA ALA A 444 -18.56 11.14 25.63
C ALA A 444 -19.48 9.92 25.47
N ILE A 445 -18.93 8.70 25.46
CA ILE A 445 -19.74 7.49 25.28
C ILE A 445 -20.52 7.19 26.57
N LYS A 446 -21.83 6.96 26.44
CA LYS A 446 -22.72 6.75 27.60
C LYS A 446 -23.10 5.30 27.82
N SER A 447 -23.13 4.52 26.75
CA SER A 447 -23.51 3.11 26.75
C SER A 447 -22.59 2.33 25.83
N LEU A 448 -22.13 1.17 26.28
CA LEU A 448 -21.42 0.19 25.49
C LEU A 448 -22.07 -1.18 25.71
N ASP A 449 -22.57 -1.78 24.62
CA ASP A 449 -23.01 -3.17 24.62
C ASP A 449 -21.99 -4.02 23.88
N LEU A 450 -21.30 -4.88 24.62
CA LEU A 450 -20.22 -5.74 24.13
C LEU A 450 -20.51 -7.22 24.39
N ASN A 451 -21.78 -7.58 24.61
CA ASN A 451 -22.16 -8.94 24.99
C ASN A 451 -22.02 -9.98 23.85
N HIS A 452 -21.73 -9.54 22.63
CA HIS A 452 -21.37 -10.42 21.51
C HIS A 452 -19.86 -10.64 21.39
N PHE A 453 -19.03 -9.92 22.15
CA PHE A 453 -17.58 -10.10 22.09
C PHE A 453 -17.19 -11.45 22.67
N ASN A 454 -16.40 -12.21 21.90
CA ASN A 454 -15.68 -13.36 22.38
C ASN A 454 -14.27 -12.93 22.81
N THR A 455 -14.01 -12.93 24.12
CA THR A 455 -12.71 -12.53 24.68
C THR A 455 -11.85 -13.72 25.12
N SER A 456 -12.19 -14.96 24.71
CA SER A 456 -11.55 -16.17 25.25
C SER A 456 -10.05 -16.26 24.99
N LYS A 457 -9.52 -15.55 23.99
CA LYS A 457 -8.07 -15.49 23.68
C LYS A 457 -7.38 -14.24 24.22
N VAL A 458 -8.13 -13.28 24.76
CA VAL A 458 -7.57 -12.01 25.22
C VAL A 458 -6.69 -12.25 26.45
N THR A 459 -5.47 -11.73 26.40
CA THR A 459 -4.48 -11.82 27.49
C THR A 459 -4.24 -10.48 28.18
N ASN A 460 -4.54 -9.36 27.49
CA ASN A 460 -4.32 -8.00 27.99
C ASN A 460 -5.58 -7.14 27.85
N MET A 461 -6.09 -6.64 28.98
CA MET A 461 -7.22 -5.70 29.10
C MET A 461 -6.83 -4.41 29.85
N ASN A 462 -5.52 -4.11 29.93
CA ASN A 462 -5.00 -2.92 30.58
C ASN A 462 -5.72 -1.66 30.08
N SER A 463 -6.23 -0.84 31.00
CA SER A 463 -6.82 0.46 30.69
C SER A 463 -7.97 0.44 29.67
N MET A 464 -8.61 -0.71 29.41
CA MET A 464 -9.57 -0.88 28.30
C MET A 464 -10.68 0.17 28.28
N PHE A 465 -11.22 0.56 29.43
CA PHE A 465 -12.26 1.59 29.58
C PHE A 465 -11.78 2.84 30.33
N SER A 466 -10.48 2.96 30.57
CA SER A 466 -9.87 4.02 31.38
C SER A 466 -10.27 5.40 30.86
N GLY A 467 -10.81 6.28 31.70
CA GLY A 467 -11.20 7.64 31.28
C GLY A 467 -12.49 7.75 30.45
N ALA A 468 -13.25 6.66 30.26
CA ALA A 468 -14.61 6.71 29.69
C ALA A 468 -15.60 7.35 30.69
N ASN A 469 -15.43 8.66 30.92
CA ASN A 469 -15.99 9.38 32.05
C ASN A 469 -17.53 9.37 32.09
N GLU A 470 -18.19 9.49 30.94
CA GLU A 470 -19.66 9.51 30.83
C GLU A 470 -20.30 8.13 30.72
N LEU A 471 -19.51 7.05 30.71
CA LEU A 471 -20.03 5.69 30.58
C LEU A 471 -20.90 5.34 31.81
N THR A 472 -22.18 5.12 31.58
CA THR A 472 -23.18 4.79 32.62
C THR A 472 -23.70 3.36 32.51
N THR A 473 -23.71 2.82 31.29
CA THR A 473 -24.17 1.45 31.00
C THR A 473 -23.06 0.71 30.27
N LEU A 474 -22.66 -0.45 30.81
CA LEU A 474 -21.65 -1.31 30.23
C LEU A 474 -22.13 -2.76 30.31
N ASN A 475 -22.39 -3.38 29.17
CA ASN A 475 -22.78 -4.79 29.09
C ASN A 475 -21.59 -5.62 28.61
N ILE A 476 -21.04 -6.42 29.52
CA ILE A 476 -19.83 -7.24 29.33
C ILE A 476 -20.04 -8.66 29.89
N ALA A 477 -21.30 -9.13 29.93
CA ALA A 477 -21.65 -10.42 30.54
C ALA A 477 -21.03 -11.63 29.79
N SER A 478 -20.74 -11.49 28.50
CA SER A 478 -20.09 -12.52 27.68
C SER A 478 -18.57 -12.64 27.87
N PHE A 479 -17.94 -11.68 28.57
CA PHE A 479 -16.48 -11.66 28.66
C PHE A 479 -15.98 -12.93 29.36
N ASN A 480 -15.15 -13.68 28.64
CA ASN A 480 -14.33 -14.74 29.20
C ASN A 480 -12.93 -14.18 29.47
N THR A 481 -12.58 -14.02 30.74
CA THR A 481 -11.28 -13.45 31.15
C THR A 481 -10.28 -14.51 31.60
N SER A 482 -10.53 -15.80 31.35
CA SER A 482 -9.71 -16.89 31.89
C SER A 482 -8.24 -16.83 31.47
N ASN A 483 -7.92 -16.20 30.34
CA ASN A 483 -6.55 -16.04 29.84
C ASN A 483 -5.95 -14.65 30.12
N VAL A 484 -6.72 -13.73 30.71
CA VAL A 484 -6.26 -12.37 31.00
C VAL A 484 -5.23 -12.39 32.11
N THR A 485 -4.11 -11.71 31.88
CA THR A 485 -3.01 -11.56 32.85
C THR A 485 -2.87 -10.13 33.37
N ASP A 486 -3.23 -9.13 32.56
CA ASP A 486 -3.18 -7.70 32.93
C ASP A 486 -4.57 -7.04 32.87
N MET A 487 -5.05 -6.57 34.03
CA MET A 487 -6.28 -5.78 34.19
C MET A 487 -6.00 -4.40 34.83
N ALA A 488 -4.73 -3.96 34.86
CA ALA A 488 -4.37 -2.68 35.45
C ALA A 488 -5.14 -1.54 34.79
N TYR A 489 -5.66 -0.64 35.61
CA TYR A 489 -6.39 0.58 35.21
C TYR A 489 -7.63 0.34 34.34
N MET A 490 -8.15 -0.89 34.23
CA MET A 490 -9.23 -1.24 33.30
C MET A 490 -10.45 -0.34 33.38
N PHE A 491 -10.85 0.06 34.60
CA PHE A 491 -11.98 0.99 34.88
C PHE A 491 -11.52 2.30 35.55
N TYR A 492 -10.24 2.65 35.43
CA TYR A 492 -9.70 3.88 36.00
C TYR A 492 -10.45 5.09 35.49
N LYS A 493 -10.88 5.99 36.39
CA LYS A 493 -11.65 7.21 36.04
C LYS A 493 -12.97 6.96 35.29
N VAL A 494 -13.52 5.75 35.28
CA VAL A 494 -14.88 5.53 34.77
C VAL A 494 -15.87 6.13 35.78
N HIS A 495 -16.28 7.38 35.56
CA HIS A 495 -17.02 8.15 36.55
C HIS A 495 -18.52 7.85 36.56
N GLY A 496 -19.12 7.48 35.42
CA GLY A 496 -20.57 7.37 35.25
C GLY A 496 -21.24 6.16 35.90
N ILE A 497 -20.53 5.03 36.00
CA ILE A 497 -21.07 3.76 36.50
C ILE A 497 -21.31 3.81 38.02
N ALA A 498 -22.54 3.51 38.44
CA ALA A 498 -22.95 3.47 39.85
C ALA A 498 -22.91 2.06 40.47
N SER A 499 -23.00 1.03 39.65
CA SER A 499 -22.93 -0.37 40.07
C SER A 499 -22.24 -1.17 38.97
N LEU A 500 -21.24 -1.98 39.33
CA LEU A 500 -20.49 -2.77 38.37
C LEU A 500 -20.51 -4.24 38.78
N ASP A 501 -21.03 -5.09 37.90
CA ASP A 501 -21.04 -6.54 38.08
C ASP A 501 -19.97 -7.19 37.22
N LEU A 502 -19.00 -7.84 37.87
CA LEU A 502 -17.91 -8.59 37.27
C LEU A 502 -17.95 -10.05 37.74
N GLY A 503 -19.12 -10.54 38.13
CA GLY A 503 -19.33 -11.92 38.57
C GLY A 503 -18.96 -12.95 37.50
N ASN A 504 -18.91 -12.59 36.22
CA ASN A 504 -18.47 -13.48 35.14
C ASN A 504 -16.94 -13.58 34.99
N PHE A 505 -16.16 -12.72 35.65
CA PHE A 505 -14.72 -12.66 35.43
C PHE A 505 -14.00 -13.80 36.17
N ASN A 506 -13.17 -14.54 35.43
CA ASN A 506 -12.15 -15.43 35.97
C ASN A 506 -10.82 -14.68 36.05
N THR A 507 -10.28 -14.54 37.26
CA THR A 507 -9.04 -13.79 37.52
C THR A 507 -7.86 -14.68 37.92
N GLU A 508 -7.96 -16.00 37.77
CA GLU A 508 -6.94 -16.96 38.25
C GLU A 508 -5.56 -16.73 37.61
N ASN A 509 -5.53 -16.20 36.39
CA ASN A 509 -4.30 -15.88 35.65
C ASN A 509 -3.84 -14.42 35.79
N VAL A 510 -4.62 -13.56 36.46
CA VAL A 510 -4.31 -12.14 36.57
C VAL A 510 -3.14 -11.91 37.53
N THR A 511 -2.14 -11.16 37.07
CA THR A 511 -0.95 -10.80 37.84
C THR A 511 -1.02 -9.37 38.37
N THR A 512 -1.78 -8.48 37.73
CA THR A 512 -1.95 -7.09 38.19
C THR A 512 -3.38 -6.56 37.99
N MET A 513 -3.87 -5.86 39.02
CA MET A 513 -5.10 -5.06 39.04
C MET A 513 -4.82 -3.64 39.56
N GLU A 514 -3.59 -3.15 39.35
CA GLU A 514 -3.17 -1.81 39.75
C GLU A 514 -4.19 -0.76 39.28
N GLY A 515 -4.69 0.08 40.20
CA GLY A 515 -5.60 1.17 39.86
C GLY A 515 -6.90 0.77 39.16
N MET A 516 -7.29 -0.51 39.13
CA MET A 516 -8.40 -1.02 38.31
C MET A 516 -9.70 -0.24 38.48
N PHE A 517 -10.06 0.14 39.71
CA PHE A 517 -11.28 0.89 40.06
C PHE A 517 -10.96 2.29 40.63
N ALA A 518 -9.73 2.76 40.44
CA ALA A 518 -9.33 4.06 40.97
C ALA A 518 -10.12 5.18 40.30
N GLU A 519 -10.46 6.21 41.06
CA GLU A 519 -11.18 7.38 40.58
C GLU A 519 -12.57 7.16 39.99
N MET A 520 -13.19 5.99 40.18
CA MET A 520 -14.62 5.84 39.90
C MET A 520 -15.44 6.67 40.91
N LYS A 521 -16.04 7.78 40.44
CA LYS A 521 -16.68 8.80 41.30
C LYS A 521 -18.11 8.46 41.72
N ARG A 522 -18.89 7.80 40.87
CA ARG A 522 -20.29 7.45 41.15
C ARG A 522 -20.49 6.01 41.63
N ILE A 523 -19.45 5.19 41.60
CA ILE A 523 -19.53 3.78 41.99
C ILE A 523 -20.00 3.66 43.44
N VAL A 524 -21.04 2.85 43.67
CA VAL A 524 -21.61 2.55 44.98
C VAL A 524 -21.33 1.11 45.35
N ASN A 525 -21.53 0.19 44.39
CA ASN A 525 -21.41 -1.24 44.59
C ASN A 525 -20.54 -1.87 43.49
N ILE A 526 -19.65 -2.78 43.89
CA ILE A 526 -18.88 -3.61 42.96
C ILE A 526 -19.14 -5.07 43.31
N TYR A 527 -19.46 -5.90 42.33
CA TYR A 527 -19.64 -7.35 42.50
C TYR A 527 -18.47 -8.09 41.83
N ILE A 528 -17.68 -8.81 42.63
CA ILE A 528 -16.49 -9.56 42.22
C ILE A 528 -16.60 -11.03 42.68
N THR A 529 -17.80 -11.60 42.59
CA THR A 529 -18.14 -12.88 43.24
C THR A 529 -17.31 -14.06 42.75
N ASN A 530 -16.81 -14.06 41.52
CA ASN A 530 -15.97 -15.15 41.00
C ASN A 530 -14.47 -14.85 40.98
N PHE A 531 -14.02 -13.75 41.59
CA PHE A 531 -12.60 -13.44 41.65
C PHE A 531 -11.84 -14.47 42.50
N LYS A 532 -10.72 -14.93 41.94
CA LYS A 532 -9.71 -15.79 42.57
C LYS A 532 -8.34 -15.30 42.11
N THR A 533 -7.42 -15.07 43.02
CA THR A 533 -6.23 -14.25 42.72
C THR A 533 -4.89 -14.92 43.07
N PRO A 534 -4.68 -16.22 42.76
CA PRO A 534 -3.48 -16.95 43.18
C PRO A 534 -2.17 -16.40 42.59
N LYS A 535 -2.23 -15.67 41.47
CA LYS A 535 -1.05 -15.12 40.77
C LYS A 535 -0.86 -13.61 40.94
N LEU A 536 -1.69 -12.97 41.76
CA LEU A 536 -1.73 -11.51 41.87
C LEU A 536 -0.49 -10.99 42.61
N THR A 537 0.26 -10.08 41.98
CA THR A 537 1.47 -9.46 42.56
C THR A 537 1.31 -7.96 42.82
N ASN A 538 0.33 -7.32 42.17
CA ASN A 538 0.07 -5.88 42.27
C ASN A 538 -1.43 -5.54 42.25
N VAL A 539 -1.89 -4.92 43.34
CA VAL A 539 -3.21 -4.30 43.57
C VAL A 539 -3.07 -2.84 44.03
N SER A 540 -1.90 -2.25 43.79
CA SER A 540 -1.61 -0.92 44.29
C SER A 540 -2.64 0.05 43.74
N LYS A 541 -3.11 0.93 44.61
CA LYS A 541 -4.13 1.93 44.30
C LYS A 541 -5.47 1.40 43.74
N MET A 542 -5.75 0.09 43.81
CA MET A 542 -6.88 -0.54 43.10
C MET A 542 -8.23 0.16 43.32
N PHE A 543 -8.51 0.64 44.52
CA PHE A 543 -9.74 1.36 44.87
C PHE A 543 -9.47 2.81 45.28
N VAL A 544 -8.38 3.43 44.85
CA VAL A 544 -8.05 4.78 45.31
C VAL A 544 -9.07 5.82 44.88
N ARG A 545 -9.30 6.78 45.76
CA ARG A 545 -9.73 8.10 45.34
C ARG A 545 -8.55 9.06 45.44
N PHE A 546 -8.21 9.78 44.39
CA PHE A 546 -7.19 10.81 44.33
C PHE A 546 -7.66 11.96 43.44
N ASP A 547 -7.72 13.16 43.99
CA ASP A 547 -7.89 14.38 43.21
C ASP A 547 -6.51 15.04 43.07
N PRO A 548 -5.89 15.07 41.87
CA PRO A 548 -4.62 15.75 41.66
C PRO A 548 -4.70 17.26 41.93
N ALA A 549 -5.88 17.86 41.74
CA ALA A 549 -6.11 19.28 41.93
C ALA A 549 -6.45 19.63 43.39
N ASN A 550 -6.82 18.64 44.21
CA ASN A 550 -7.13 18.85 45.62
C ASN A 550 -6.46 17.80 46.51
N PRO A 551 -5.46 18.19 47.32
CA PRO A 551 -4.79 17.27 48.24
C PRO A 551 -5.78 16.68 49.26
N THR A 552 -6.95 17.29 49.44
CA THR A 552 -8.06 16.77 50.24
C THR A 552 -9.23 16.34 49.34
N ILE A 553 -9.78 15.16 49.58
CA ILE A 553 -11.05 14.80 48.93
C ILE A 553 -12.18 15.56 49.60
N THR A 554 -12.95 16.35 48.84
CA THR A 554 -14.14 17.03 49.35
C THR A 554 -15.09 16.00 49.98
N SER A 555 -15.55 16.26 51.20
CA SER A 555 -16.48 15.38 51.90
C SER A 555 -17.72 15.10 51.04
N GLY A 556 -18.20 13.85 51.04
CA GLY A 556 -19.36 13.43 50.24
C GLY A 556 -19.09 13.08 48.77
N THR A 557 -17.84 13.19 48.29
CA THR A 557 -17.47 12.82 46.91
C THR A 557 -17.07 11.35 46.75
N ASP A 558 -16.72 10.65 47.83
CA ASP A 558 -16.61 9.18 47.81
C ASP A 558 -18.01 8.55 47.90
N LYS A 559 -18.31 7.64 46.98
CA LYS A 559 -19.60 6.96 46.87
C LYS A 559 -19.53 5.45 47.07
N LEU A 560 -18.33 4.85 47.09
CA LEU A 560 -18.15 3.40 47.16
C LEU A 560 -18.51 2.90 48.56
N GLN A 561 -19.61 2.15 48.68
CA GLN A 561 -20.13 1.67 49.96
C GLN A 561 -19.81 0.20 50.20
N ARG A 562 -19.97 -0.64 49.18
CA ARG A 562 -19.87 -2.10 49.31
C ARG A 562 -19.09 -2.73 48.16
N ILE A 563 -18.27 -3.71 48.51
CA ILE A 563 -17.64 -4.63 47.56
C ILE A 563 -18.18 -6.02 47.92
N TYR A 564 -18.83 -6.68 46.98
CA TYR A 564 -19.43 -8.00 47.18
C TYR A 564 -18.54 -9.08 46.58
N ALA A 565 -18.18 -10.08 47.39
CA ALA A 565 -17.28 -11.16 46.99
C ALA A 565 -17.73 -12.49 47.60
N LYS A 566 -17.38 -13.61 46.95
CA LYS A 566 -17.59 -14.96 47.47
C LYS A 566 -16.36 -15.52 48.20
N ASN A 567 -15.18 -15.08 47.78
CA ASN A 567 -13.90 -15.52 48.31
C ASN A 567 -13.08 -14.31 48.77
N ASP A 568 -12.11 -14.58 49.64
CA ASP A 568 -11.04 -13.62 49.91
C ASP A 568 -10.07 -13.57 48.72
N PHE A 569 -9.31 -12.48 48.61
CA PHE A 569 -8.18 -12.48 47.69
C PHE A 569 -7.05 -13.32 48.30
N ASP A 570 -6.39 -14.10 47.45
CA ASP A 570 -5.06 -14.61 47.76
C ASP A 570 -4.06 -13.46 47.64
N ILE A 571 -3.42 -13.14 48.76
CA ILE A 571 -2.48 -12.03 48.91
C ILE A 571 -1.04 -12.50 49.09
N SER A 572 -0.78 -13.81 49.00
CA SER A 572 0.53 -14.42 49.29
C SER A 572 1.65 -13.94 48.35
N ASN A 573 1.31 -13.61 47.12
CA ASN A 573 2.23 -13.16 46.09
C ASN A 573 2.32 -11.64 45.93
N LEU A 574 1.57 -10.87 46.73
CA LEU A 574 1.61 -9.41 46.66
C LEU A 574 2.95 -8.86 47.13
N THR A 575 3.53 -7.97 46.32
CA THR A 575 4.76 -7.26 46.68
C THR A 575 4.45 -6.09 47.63
N ALA A 576 5.47 -5.60 48.33
CA ALA A 576 5.33 -4.41 49.18
C ALA A 576 4.89 -3.17 48.39
N GLU A 577 5.44 -2.97 47.18
CA GLU A 577 5.02 -1.89 46.28
C GLU A 577 3.61 -2.14 45.73
N GLY A 578 3.36 -3.37 45.29
CA GLY A 578 2.07 -3.81 44.74
C GLY A 578 0.92 -3.79 45.75
N SER A 579 1.17 -3.47 47.01
CA SER A 579 0.13 -3.37 48.06
C SER A 579 -0.08 -1.95 48.56
N LYS A 580 0.51 -0.94 47.92
CA LYS A 580 0.41 0.45 48.40
C LYS A 580 -0.95 1.07 48.10
N ASN A 581 -1.46 1.81 49.09
CA ASN A 581 -2.61 2.72 48.97
C ASN A 581 -3.89 2.07 48.41
N ILE A 582 -4.11 0.77 48.62
CA ILE A 582 -5.21 0.00 47.97
C ILE A 582 -6.57 0.72 48.11
N PHE A 583 -6.87 1.21 49.31
CA PHE A 583 -8.13 1.86 49.66
C PHE A 583 -7.96 3.35 50.03
N ASP A 584 -6.88 3.99 49.60
CA ASP A 584 -6.61 5.38 50.02
C ASP A 584 -7.78 6.30 49.67
N ARG A 585 -8.13 7.13 50.65
CA ARG A 585 -9.25 8.08 50.67
C ARG A 585 -10.64 7.50 50.39
N ARG A 586 -10.86 6.19 50.58
CA ARG A 586 -12.20 5.59 50.72
C ARG A 586 -12.74 5.78 52.14
N ARG A 587 -13.62 6.77 52.31
CA ARG A 587 -14.11 7.21 53.63
C ARG A 587 -15.39 6.51 54.05
N ILE A 588 -16.22 6.12 53.09
CA ILE A 588 -17.54 5.54 53.38
C ILE A 588 -17.64 4.04 53.10
N LEU A 589 -16.59 3.42 52.55
CA LEU A 589 -16.51 1.98 52.33
C LEU A 589 -16.62 1.21 53.65
N ARG A 590 -17.47 0.18 53.68
CA ARG A 590 -17.69 -0.68 54.84
C ARG A 590 -17.72 -2.16 54.44
N GLY A 591 -17.04 -3.00 55.21
CA GLY A 591 -17.17 -4.46 55.14
C GLY A 591 -18.56 -4.95 55.55
N GLY A 592 -18.92 -6.18 55.19
CA GLY A 592 -20.27 -6.75 55.40
C GLY A 592 -20.80 -6.72 56.85
N LYS A 593 -19.95 -6.68 57.86
CA LYS A 593 -20.28 -6.50 59.29
C LYS A 593 -19.96 -5.08 59.80
N ASN A 594 -19.91 -4.13 58.87
CA ASN A 594 -19.61 -2.71 59.07
C ASN A 594 -18.18 -2.42 59.57
N SER A 595 -17.23 -3.34 59.38
CA SER A 595 -15.81 -3.06 59.64
C SER A 595 -15.29 -1.94 58.72
N PHE A 596 -14.41 -1.10 59.27
CA PHE A 596 -13.70 -0.05 58.53
C PHE A 596 -12.38 0.34 59.20
N MET A 597 -11.46 0.90 58.42
CA MET A 597 -10.22 1.50 58.90
C MET A 597 -10.41 3.02 59.02
N PRO A 598 -10.15 3.65 60.19
CA PRO A 598 -10.32 5.09 60.37
C PRO A 598 -9.51 5.94 59.37
N ASN A 599 -8.28 5.53 59.09
CA ASN A 599 -7.49 6.05 57.98
C ASN A 599 -7.37 4.97 56.91
N SER A 600 -8.13 5.08 55.83
CA SER A 600 -8.19 4.04 54.78
C SER A 600 -6.86 3.85 54.03
N ALA A 601 -5.94 4.83 54.09
CA ALA A 601 -4.58 4.68 53.58
C ALA A 601 -3.79 3.57 54.29
N ASN A 602 -4.13 3.30 55.56
CA ASN A 602 -3.48 2.28 56.37
C ASN A 602 -4.10 0.89 56.20
N ALA A 603 -5.18 0.75 55.42
CA ALA A 603 -5.76 -0.55 55.13
C ALA A 603 -4.88 -1.27 54.09
N GLY A 604 -4.08 -2.22 54.56
CA GLY A 604 -3.18 -3.01 53.73
C GLY A 604 -3.89 -4.17 53.02
N PRO A 605 -3.11 -5.09 52.41
CA PRO A 605 -3.66 -6.22 51.65
C PRO A 605 -4.51 -7.15 52.52
N GLU A 606 -4.31 -7.19 53.83
CA GLU A 606 -5.12 -7.96 54.78
C GLU A 606 -6.61 -7.55 54.83
N TRP A 607 -6.99 -6.42 54.24
CA TRP A 607 -8.38 -5.97 54.13
C TRP A 607 -9.11 -6.48 52.88
N LEU A 608 -8.40 -7.09 51.91
CA LEU A 608 -8.95 -7.72 50.70
C LEU A 608 -9.60 -9.08 51.00
N ARG A 609 -10.55 -9.08 51.94
CA ARG A 609 -11.20 -10.29 52.45
C ARG A 609 -12.60 -10.01 52.96
N ILE A 610 -13.39 -11.06 53.10
CA ILE A 610 -14.73 -11.06 53.67
C ILE A 610 -14.66 -10.65 55.13
N ASP A 611 -15.46 -9.63 55.45
CA ASP A 611 -15.64 -9.12 56.80
C ASP A 611 -16.49 -10.09 57.64
N LYS A 612 -15.88 -10.69 58.67
CA LYS A 612 -16.57 -11.50 59.68
C LYS A 612 -16.70 -10.75 61.02
N GLY A 613 -16.58 -9.42 61.00
CA GLY A 613 -16.71 -8.56 62.18
C GLY A 613 -15.43 -8.53 63.01
N ILE A 614 -15.57 -8.46 64.34
CA ILE A 614 -14.46 -8.25 65.28
C ILE A 614 -13.37 -9.34 65.14
N SER A 615 -13.76 -10.58 64.86
CA SER A 615 -12.83 -11.71 64.72
C SER A 615 -11.98 -11.62 63.45
N ARG A 616 -12.45 -10.93 62.40
CA ARG A 616 -11.78 -10.82 61.11
C ARG A 616 -12.34 -9.66 60.31
N ARG A 617 -11.75 -8.48 60.49
CA ARG A 617 -12.12 -7.27 59.74
C ARG A 617 -11.65 -7.37 58.30
N GLY A 618 -12.49 -6.94 57.37
CA GLY A 618 -12.19 -6.83 55.94
C GLY A 618 -13.14 -5.83 55.27
N TYR A 619 -12.93 -5.55 53.99
CA TYR A 619 -13.80 -4.66 53.22
C TYR A 619 -14.81 -5.38 52.33
N PHE A 620 -14.75 -6.70 52.20
CA PHE A 620 -15.72 -7.42 51.37
C PHE A 620 -16.97 -7.82 52.16
N THR A 621 -18.09 -7.84 51.45
CA THR A 621 -19.40 -8.33 51.87
C THR A 621 -19.64 -9.66 51.19
N GLU A 622 -19.91 -10.72 51.96
CA GLU A 622 -20.15 -12.06 51.42
C GLU A 622 -21.40 -12.07 50.53
N LYS A 623 -21.26 -12.62 49.32
CA LYS A 623 -22.36 -12.84 48.36
C LYS A 623 -22.07 -14.12 47.58
N ASN A 624 -23.04 -15.04 47.56
CA ASN A 624 -22.91 -16.39 46.99
C ASN A 624 -22.98 -16.46 45.46
#